data_AF-A0A840CMV5-F1
#
_entry.id   AF-A0A840CMV5-F1
#
_cell.length_a   1.000
_cell.length_b   1.000
_cell.length_c   1.000
_cell.angle_alpha   90.00
_cell.angle_beta   90.00
_cell.angle_gamma   90.00
#
_symmetry.space_group_name_H-M   'P 1'
#
loop_
_entity.id
_entity.type
_entity.pdbx_description
1 polymer ?
#
loop_
_entity_poly.entity_id
_entity_poly.type
_entity_poly.pdbx_seq_one_letter_code
_entity_poly.pdbx_strand_id
1 'polypeptide(L)' 'MNELVKTELFSLLSESSQENTNEEMQSAYGCFLEQVNKVSQSENKYSKIFRILNITRVELVSIESLYQHGQGEKCV' A
#
# COMPACT_ATOMS: atom_id res chain seq x y z
N MET A 1 -9.62 -8.64 1.64
CA MET A 1 -10.13 -9.33 2.85
C MET A 1 -10.56 -10.77 2.53
N ASN A 2 -11.39 -11.03 1.51
CA ASN A 2 -11.84 -12.40 1.18
C ASN A 2 -10.73 -13.44 0.95
N GLU A 3 -9.63 -13.07 0.28
CA GLU A 3 -8.52 -14.02 0.05
C GLU A 3 -7.70 -14.30 1.32
N LEU A 4 -7.76 -13.40 2.30
CA LEU A 4 -7.03 -13.52 3.56
C LEU A 4 -7.75 -14.46 4.54
N VAL A 5 -9.09 -14.46 4.51
CA VAL A 5 -9.92 -15.34 5.36
C VAL A 5 -9.93 -16.79 4.83
N LYS A 6 -9.54 -17.00 3.57
CA LYS A 6 -9.41 -18.33 2.95
C LYS A 6 -8.08 -19.02 3.24
N THR A 7 -7.15 -18.39 3.95
CA THR A 7 -5.87 -19.02 4.27
C THR A 7 -6.08 -20.18 5.23
N GLU A 8 -5.25 -21.20 5.11
CA GLU A 8 -5.23 -22.39 5.96
C GLU A 8 -5.26 -22.06 7.45
N LEU A 9 -4.63 -20.96 7.87
CA LEU A 9 -4.65 -20.47 9.25
C LEU A 9 -6.08 -20.32 9.80
N PHE A 10 -7.01 -19.75 9.04
CA PHE A 10 -8.40 -19.57 9.49
C PHE A 10 -9.15 -20.90 9.54
N SER A 11 -8.87 -21.82 8.63
CA SER A 11 -9.42 -23.18 8.67
C SER A 11 -8.98 -23.89 9.96
N LEU A 12 -7.67 -23.89 10.26
CA LEU A 12 -7.11 -24.52 11.46
C LEU A 12 -7.64 -23.89 12.75
N LEU A 13 -7.89 -22.59 12.77
CA LEU A 13 -8.48 -21.89 13.92
C LEU A 13 -10.00 -22.12 14.07
N SER A 14 -10.70 -22.44 12.97
CA SER A 14 -12.14 -22.67 12.95
C SER A 14 -12.54 -24.11 13.27
N GLU A 15 -11.62 -25.06 13.07
CA GLU A 15 -11.85 -26.46 13.38
C GLU A 15 -11.88 -26.68 14.90
N SER A 16 -13.07 -26.92 15.43
CA SER A 16 -13.22 -27.31 16.84
C SER A 16 -12.65 -28.71 17.02
N SER A 17 -11.53 -28.83 17.74
CA SER A 17 -10.99 -30.10 18.27
C SER A 17 -9.90 -30.84 17.46
N GLN A 18 -9.33 -30.26 16.40
CA GLN A 18 -8.14 -30.84 15.78
C GLN A 18 -6.90 -30.41 16.56
N GLU A 19 -6.14 -31.37 17.10
CA GLU A 19 -4.84 -31.08 17.74
C GLU A 19 -3.84 -30.76 16.64
N ASN A 20 -3.89 -29.52 16.16
CA ASN A 20 -2.95 -29.03 15.17
C ASN A 20 -1.56 -29.00 15.80
N THR A 21 -0.58 -29.55 15.11
CA THR A 21 0.80 -29.48 15.56
C THR A 21 1.29 -28.03 15.53
N ASN A 22 2.26 -27.69 16.39
CA ASN A 22 2.88 -26.38 16.36
C ASN A 22 3.53 -26.07 14.99
N GLU A 23 3.99 -27.11 14.29
CA GLU A 23 4.61 -27.02 12.97
C GLU A 23 3.59 -26.64 11.90
N GLU A 24 2.42 -27.27 11.88
CA GLU A 24 1.30 -26.91 10.98
C GLU A 24 0.83 -25.48 11.25
N MET A 25 0.72 -25.10 12.52
CA MET A 25 0.29 -23.75 12.90
C MET A 25 1.30 -22.67 12.49
N GLN A 26 2.60 -22.94 12.66
CA GLN A 26 3.66 -22.04 12.21
C GLN A 26 3.70 -21.89 10.70
N SER A 27 3.56 -23.01 9.97
CA SER A 27 3.52 -23.02 8.51
C SER A 27 2.34 -22.19 7.99
N ALA A 28 1.13 -22.44 8.52
CA ALA A 28 -0.08 -21.72 8.14
C ALA A 28 -0.01 -20.22 8.47
N TYR A 29 0.58 -19.86 9.61
CA TYR A 29 0.83 -18.47 9.99
C TYR A 29 1.82 -17.76 9.06
N GLY A 30 2.90 -18.45 8.66
CA GLY A 30 3.85 -17.93 7.67
C GLY A 30 3.18 -17.64 6.32
N CYS A 31 2.39 -18.58 5.81
CA CYS A 31 1.60 -18.41 4.59
C CYS A 31 0.61 -17.23 4.69
N PHE A 32 -0.04 -17.06 5.83
CA PHE A 32 -0.93 -15.92 6.08
C PHE A 32 -0.17 -14.59 6.02
N LEU A 33 1.00 -14.48 6.66
CA LEU A 33 1.82 -13.27 6.63
C LEU A 33 2.29 -12.90 5.22
N GLU A 34 2.64 -13.88 4.38
CA GLU A 34 2.97 -13.61 2.98
C GLU A 34 1.79 -12.98 2.22
N GLN A 35 0.58 -13.47 2.45
CA GLN A 35 -0.62 -12.91 1.82
C GLN A 35 -0.95 -11.52 2.35
N VAL A 36 -0.81 -11.28 3.66
CA VAL A 36 -0.92 -9.94 4.26
C VAL A 36 0.04 -8.97 3.59
N ASN A 37 1.31 -9.38 3.42
CA ASN A 37 2.31 -8.56 2.74
C ASN A 37 1.94 -8.29 1.28
N LYS A 38 1.47 -9.28 0.52
CA LYS A 38 1.05 -9.07 -0.88
C LYS A 38 -0.11 -8.07 -0.98
N VAL A 39 -1.11 -8.18 -0.10
CA VAL A 39 -2.27 -7.27 -0.09
C VAL A 39 -1.88 -5.87 0.38
N SER A 40 -1.06 -5.73 1.42
CA SER A 40 -0.61 -4.42 1.90
C SER A 40 0.28 -3.68 0.89
N GLN A 41 1.07 -4.40 0.09
CA GLN A 41 1.86 -3.81 -1.00
C GLN A 41 0.99 -3.33 -2.17
N SER A 42 -0.23 -3.85 -2.34
CA SER A 42 -1.17 -3.38 -3.37
C SER A 42 -1.70 -1.97 -3.07
N GLU A 43 -1.88 -1.64 -1.79
CA GLU A 43 -2.32 -0.32 -1.32
C GLU A 43 -1.24 0.77 -1.49
N ASN A 44 0.03 0.34 -1.48
CA ASN A 44 1.18 1.24 -1.64
C ASN A 44 1.23 1.87 -3.05
N LYS A 45 0.86 1.15 -4.11
CA LYS A 45 1.00 1.67 -5.48
C LYS A 45 0.14 2.90 -5.73
N TYR A 46 -1.11 2.89 -5.29
CA TYR A 46 -2.01 4.03 -5.44
C TYR A 46 -1.55 5.22 -4.60
N SER A 47 -1.17 4.99 -3.34
CA SER A 47 -0.63 6.03 -2.44
C SER A 47 0.65 6.66 -3.00
N LYS A 48 1.56 5.84 -3.55
CA LYS A 48 2.81 6.29 -4.17
C LYS A 48 2.55 7.12 -5.43
N ILE A 49 1.66 6.66 -6.32
CA ILE A 49 1.26 7.41 -7.52
C ILE A 49 0.62 8.74 -7.13
N PHE A 50 -0.32 8.74 -6.18
CA PHE A 50 -0.98 9.94 -5.69
C PHE A 50 0.02 10.95 -5.10
N ARG A 51 0.99 10.48 -4.31
CA ARG A 51 2.04 11.32 -3.74
C ARG A 51 2.92 11.95 -4.82
N ILE A 52 3.34 11.18 -5.83
CA ILE A 52 4.13 11.69 -6.95
C ILE A 52 3.34 12.77 -7.71
N LEU A 53 2.09 12.48 -8.08
CA LEU A 53 1.22 13.43 -8.80
C LEU A 53 1.02 14.73 -8.00
N ASN A 54 0.82 14.62 -6.68
CA ASN A 54 0.61 15.80 -5.84
C ASN A 54 1.88 16.66 -5.74
N ILE A 55 3.07 16.04 -5.66
CA ILE A 55 4.36 16.76 -5.68
C ILE A 55 4.55 17.45 -7.03
N THR A 56 4.35 16.75 -8.15
CA THR A 56 4.47 17.33 -9.49
C THR A 56 3.54 18.52 -9.69
N ARG A 57 2.30 18.47 -9.17
CA ARG A 57 1.38 19.62 -9.23
C ARG A 57 1.92 20.83 -8.48
N VAL A 58 2.47 20.63 -7.27
CA VAL A 58 3.07 21.73 -6.48
C VAL A 58 4.26 22.33 -7.20
N GLU A 59 5.14 21.51 -7.77
CA GLU A 59 6.30 21.97 -8.54
C GLU A 59 5.88 22.78 -9.78
N LEU A 60 4.88 22.31 -10.54
CA LEU A 60 4.36 23.03 -11.70
C LEU A 60 3.77 24.39 -11.33
N VAL A 61 2.98 24.47 -10.25
CA VAL A 61 2.43 25.74 -9.75
C VAL A 61 3.56 26.68 -9.32
N SER A 62 4.60 26.14 -8.67
CA SER A 62 5.77 26.93 -8.29
C SER A 62 6.49 27.49 -9.52
N ILE A 63 6.70 26.69 -10.56
CA ILE A 63 7.33 27.12 -11.81
C ILE A 63 6.49 28.18 -12.52
N GLU A 64 5.17 27.96 -12.59
CA GLU A 64 4.23 28.93 -13.16
C GLU A 64 4.31 30.27 -12.42
N SER A 65 4.33 30.24 -11.08
CA SER A 65 4.43 31.46 -10.27
C SER A 65 5.74 32.22 -10.48
N LEU A 66 6.86 31.50 -10.67
CA LEU A 66 8.16 32.08 -10.99
C LEU A 66 8.18 32.69 -12.39
N TYR A 67 7.57 32.01 -13.37
CA TYR A 67 7.47 32.52 -14.73
C TYR A 67 6.63 33.80 -14.80
N GLN A 68 5.50 33.84 -14.07
CA GLN A 68 4.65 35.02 -14.00
C GLN A 68 5.34 36.20 -13.30
N HIS A 69 6.12 35.97 -12.24
CA HIS A 69 6.93 37.02 -11.61
C HIS A 69 8.08 37.51 -12.52
N GLY A 70 8.72 36.61 -13.27
CA GLY A 70 9.79 36.95 -14.22
C GLY A 70 9.32 37.73 -15.46
N GLN A 71 8.04 37.64 -15.80
CA GLN A 71 7.43 38.47 -16.85
C GLN A 71 6.97 39.86 -16.35
N GLY A 72 6.94 40.09 -15.03
CA GLY A 72 6.53 41.35 -14.40
C GLY A 72 7.57 42.48 -14.44
N GLU A 73 8.84 42.19 -14.76
CA GLU A 73 9.90 43.21 -14.86
C GLU A 73 10.10 43.75 -16.29
N LYS A 74 9.09 43.65 -17.17
CA LYS A 74 9.07 44.38 -18.44
C LYS A 74 7.98 45.45 -18.45
N CYS A 75 8.16 46.48 -17.62
CA CYS A 75 7.48 47.76 -17.78
C CYS A 75 8.45 48.92 -17.46
N VAL A 76 8.91 49.55 -18.56
CA VAL A 76 9.57 50.86 -18.77
C VAL A 76 10.97 51.07 -18.19
#